data_AF-A0A2E4EBP3-F1
#
_entry.id   AF-A0A2E4EBP3-F1
#
_cell.length_a   1.000
_cell.length_b   1.000
_cell.length_c   1.000
_cell.angle_alpha   90.00
_cell.angle_beta   90.00
_cell.angle_gamma   90.00
#
_symmetry.space_group_name_H-M   'P 1'
#
loop_
_entity.id
_entity.type
_entity.pdbx_description
1 polymer ?
#
loop_
_entity_poly.entity_id
_entity_poly.type
_entity_poly.pdbx_seq_one_letter_code
_entity_poly.pdbx_strand_id
1 'polypeptide(L)'
;MKPELREKHPDYPFIEFGPAAAFFEIEDIDSVNTVILSSDWYMSINGDLGLFSYDDKESALNDVKSRLFNDWKDYELARNEILRALDKGDIELALRLSNGIGYAQGKSDAIATFKGVVQEVMTPLQPYSR
;
A
#
# COMPACT_ATOMS: atom_id res chain seq x y z
N MET A 1 21.60 16.13 0.98
CA MET A 1 20.20 15.67 1.11
C MET A 1 19.62 15.71 -0.29
N LYS A 2 19.21 14.58 -0.91
CA LYS A 2 18.43 14.60 -2.17
C LYS A 2 16.97 14.27 -1.86
N PRO A 3 16.20 15.21 -1.28
CA PRO A 3 14.75 15.15 -1.37
C PRO A 3 14.36 15.45 -2.82
N GLU A 4 13.27 14.84 -3.33
CA GLU A 4 12.42 15.26 -4.46
C GLU A 4 12.05 14.17 -5.48
N LEU A 5 12.63 12.96 -5.45
CA LEU A 5 12.25 11.93 -6.45
C LEU A 5 11.20 10.92 -5.97
N ARG A 6 10.85 10.91 -4.68
CA ARG A 6 9.78 10.05 -4.15
C ARG A 6 8.49 10.83 -3.99
N GLU A 7 7.41 10.28 -4.51
CA GLU A 7 6.07 10.85 -4.47
C GLU A 7 5.10 9.88 -3.79
N LYS A 8 4.19 10.39 -2.96
CA LYS A 8 3.15 9.56 -2.33
C LYS A 8 2.01 9.29 -3.31
N HIS A 9 1.42 8.09 -3.24
CA HIS A 9 0.18 7.82 -3.96
C HIS A 9 -0.91 8.80 -3.51
N PRO A 10 -1.66 9.44 -4.43
CA PRO A 10 -2.74 10.36 -4.07
C PRO A 10 -3.84 9.67 -3.26
N ASP A 11 -4.13 8.41 -3.57
CA ASP A 11 -5.19 7.63 -2.92
C ASP A 11 -4.72 6.67 -1.81
N TYR A 12 -3.40 6.45 -1.69
CA TYR A 12 -2.81 5.47 -0.77
C TYR A 12 -1.53 6.08 -0.17
N PRO A 13 -1.64 7.06 0.75
CA PRO A 13 -0.53 7.93 1.14
C PRO A 13 0.61 7.25 1.92
N PHE A 14 0.46 5.96 2.24
CA PHE A 14 1.50 5.10 2.81
C PHE A 14 2.33 4.39 1.72
N ILE A 15 2.01 4.61 0.45
CA ILE A 15 2.72 4.09 -0.72
C ILE A 15 3.48 5.24 -1.37
N GLU A 16 4.75 5.00 -1.70
CA GLU A 16 5.62 5.95 -2.39
C GLU A 16 6.10 5.37 -3.72
N PHE A 17 6.24 6.22 -4.74
CA PHE A 17 6.81 5.89 -6.04
C PHE A 17 7.96 6.80 -6.38
N GLY A 18 8.83 6.34 -7.27
CA GLY A 18 9.92 7.13 -7.79
C GLY A 18 10.78 6.33 -8.75
N PRO A 19 11.69 6.98 -9.47
CA PRO A 19 12.69 6.29 -10.27
C PRO A 19 13.61 5.44 -9.38
N ALA A 20 14.26 4.43 -9.95
CA ALA A 20 15.22 3.55 -9.27
C ALA A 20 16.24 4.34 -8.42
N ALA A 21 16.78 5.43 -8.96
CA ALA A 21 17.75 6.29 -8.28
C ALA A 21 17.21 7.00 -7.03
N ALA A 22 15.89 6.99 -6.81
CA ALA A 22 15.26 7.47 -5.58
C ALA A 22 15.30 6.43 -4.47
N PHE A 23 15.41 5.14 -4.79
CA PHE A 23 15.32 4.03 -3.84
C PHE A 23 16.67 3.35 -3.57
N PHE A 24 17.53 3.29 -4.58
CA PHE A 24 18.85 2.66 -4.49
C PHE A 24 19.96 3.71 -4.52
N GLU A 25 21.02 3.49 -3.74
CA GLU A 25 22.27 4.21 -3.97
C GLU A 25 22.87 3.70 -5.30
N ILE A 26 23.39 4.61 -6.13
CA ILE A 26 23.85 4.28 -7.50
C ILE A 26 24.96 3.21 -7.49
N GLU A 27 25.72 3.10 -6.39
CA GLU A 27 26.76 2.07 -6.21
C GLU A 27 26.18 0.67 -5.93
N ASP A 28 24.95 0.56 -5.41
CA ASP A 28 24.30 -0.73 -5.13
C ASP A 28 23.63 -1.34 -6.38
N ILE A 29 23.36 -0.55 -7.42
CA ILE A 29 22.67 -1.00 -8.64
C ILE A 29 23.47 -2.09 -9.37
N ASP A 30 24.81 -2.04 -9.33
CA ASP A 30 25.69 -3.05 -9.93
C ASP A 30 25.77 -4.35 -9.11
N SER A 31 25.27 -4.37 -7.87
CA SER A 31 25.38 -5.50 -6.94
C SER A 31 24.14 -6.40 -6.90
N VAL A 32 23.01 -5.94 -7.45
CA VAL A 32 21.77 -6.73 -7.51
C VAL A 32 21.78 -7.53 -8.82
N ASN A 33 21.63 -8.86 -8.72
CA ASN A 33 21.48 -9.80 -9.86
C ASN A 33 20.20 -9.58 -10.70
N THR A 34 19.61 -8.39 -10.62
CA THR A 34 18.38 -7.96 -11.27
C THR A 34 18.73 -6.71 -12.06
N VAL A 35 18.45 -6.70 -13.36
CA VAL A 35 18.73 -5.53 -14.22
C VAL A 35 17.81 -4.40 -13.76
N ILE A 36 18.29 -3.54 -12.88
CA ILE A 36 17.60 -2.30 -12.45
C ILE A 36 17.96 -1.24 -13.48
N LEU A 37 17.04 -0.85 -14.34
CA LEU A 37 17.29 0.26 -15.25
C LEU A 37 17.05 1.57 -14.52
N SER A 38 17.93 2.55 -14.71
CA SER A 38 17.79 3.88 -14.08
C SER A 38 16.48 4.62 -14.45
N SER A 39 15.85 4.22 -15.55
CA SER A 39 14.55 4.72 -16.03
C SER A 39 13.35 4.05 -15.36
N ASP A 40 13.56 2.92 -14.67
CA ASP A 40 12.47 2.15 -14.08
C ASP A 40 11.88 2.88 -12.88
N TRP A 41 10.56 2.85 -12.81
CA TRP A 41 9.80 3.33 -11.66
C TRP A 41 9.57 2.19 -10.68
N TYR A 42 9.73 2.49 -9.40
CA TYR A 42 9.53 1.55 -8.30
C TYR A 42 8.43 2.03 -7.36
N MET A 43 7.88 1.09 -6.62
CA MET A 43 6.90 1.33 -5.57
C MET A 43 7.43 0.80 -4.23
N SER A 44 7.36 1.62 -3.20
CA SER A 44 7.54 1.18 -1.80
C SER A 44 6.25 1.36 -1.03
N ILE A 45 6.01 0.48 -0.06
CA ILE A 45 4.83 0.53 0.79
C ILE A 45 5.31 0.52 2.24
N ASN A 46 4.98 1.58 2.98
CA ASN A 46 5.42 1.77 4.36
C ASN A 46 6.96 1.60 4.55
N GLY A 47 7.74 1.93 3.52
CA GLY A 47 9.20 1.81 3.51
C GLY A 47 9.75 0.51 2.94
N ASP A 48 8.92 -0.52 2.74
CA ASP A 48 9.32 -1.78 2.12
C ASP A 48 9.23 -1.67 0.59
N LEU A 49 10.37 -1.86 -0.08
CA LEU A 49 10.46 -1.73 -1.53
C LEU A 49 9.94 -2.99 -2.22
N GLY A 50 8.94 -2.80 -3.10
CA GLY A 50 8.53 -3.85 -4.02
C GLY A 50 9.61 -4.10 -5.07
N LEU A 51 9.87 -5.36 -5.40
CA LEU A 51 10.80 -5.74 -6.48
C LEU A 51 10.20 -5.56 -7.89
N PHE A 52 9.16 -4.73 -8.03
CA PHE A 52 8.50 -4.47 -9.30
C PHE A 52 9.01 -3.16 -9.89
N SER A 53 9.42 -3.20 -11.14
CA SER A 53 9.70 -2.04 -11.96
C SER A 53 8.54 -1.76 -12.92
N TYR A 54 8.39 -0.49 -13.28
CA TYR A 54 7.40 0.02 -14.22
C TYR A 54 8.09 0.91 -15.25
N ASP A 55 7.62 0.83 -16.51
CA ASP A 55 8.15 1.64 -17.61
C ASP A 55 7.87 3.14 -17.39
N ASP A 56 6.79 3.46 -16.66
CA ASP A 56 6.38 4.84 -16.36
C ASP A 56 5.62 4.95 -15.03
N LYS A 57 5.45 6.21 -14.61
CA LYS A 57 4.73 6.60 -13.38
C LYS A 57 3.25 6.19 -13.40
N GLU A 58 2.58 6.32 -14.55
CA GLU A 58 1.14 6.07 -14.65
C GLU A 58 0.83 4.58 -14.42
N SER A 59 1.66 3.72 -14.98
CA SER A 59 1.62 2.27 -14.76
C SER A 59 1.84 1.92 -13.29
N ALA A 60 2.82 2.55 -12.64
CA ALA A 60 3.08 2.34 -11.22
C ALA A 60 1.89 2.76 -10.33
N LEU A 61 1.25 3.91 -10.62
CA LEU A 61 0.07 4.39 -9.89
C LEU A 61 -1.14 3.48 -10.09
N ASN A 62 -1.40 3.02 -11.31
CA ASN A 62 -2.58 2.23 -11.62
C ASN A 62 -2.50 0.79 -11.06
N ASP A 63 -1.29 0.26 -10.89
CA ASP A 63 -1.07 -1.14 -10.50
C ASP A 63 -1.17 -1.38 -8.98
N VAL A 64 -1.21 -0.32 -8.18
CA VAL A 64 -1.25 -0.37 -6.71
C VAL A 64 -2.30 -1.34 -6.17
N LYS A 65 -3.52 -1.27 -6.68
CA LYS A 65 -4.61 -2.13 -6.23
C LYS A 65 -4.31 -3.60 -6.51
N SER A 66 -3.75 -3.89 -7.68
CA SER A 66 -3.37 -5.26 -8.04
C SER A 66 -2.26 -5.75 -7.14
N ARG A 67 -1.21 -4.94 -6.92
CA ARG A 67 -0.10 -5.33 -6.04
C ARG A 67 -0.54 -5.54 -4.60
N LEU A 68 -1.24 -4.56 -4.02
CA LEU A 68 -1.64 -4.60 -2.62
C LEU A 68 -2.59 -5.77 -2.32
N PHE A 69 -3.54 -6.05 -3.22
CA PHE A 69 -4.62 -6.99 -2.92
C PHE A 69 -4.49 -8.35 -3.62
N ASN A 70 -3.85 -8.43 -4.79
CA ASN A 70 -3.71 -9.70 -5.53
C ASN A 70 -2.34 -10.35 -5.35
N ASP A 71 -1.26 -9.57 -5.42
CA ASP A 71 0.09 -10.14 -5.43
C ASP A 71 0.66 -10.28 -4.02
N TRP A 72 0.63 -9.21 -3.24
CA TRP A 72 1.16 -9.22 -1.87
C TRP A 72 0.23 -9.90 -0.89
N LYS A 73 -1.09 -9.72 -1.10
CA LYS A 73 -2.15 -10.27 -0.23
C LYS A 73 -1.91 -9.97 1.26
N ASP A 74 -1.25 -8.85 1.55
CA ASP A 74 -0.95 -8.44 2.91
C ASP A 74 -2.18 -7.75 3.52
N TYR A 75 -3.15 -8.58 3.89
CA TYR A 75 -4.40 -8.11 4.48
C TYR A 75 -4.19 -7.56 5.89
N GLU A 76 -3.13 -7.93 6.59
CA GLU A 76 -2.79 -7.38 7.90
C GLU A 76 -2.28 -5.94 7.76
N LEU A 77 -1.41 -5.67 6.80
CA LEU A 77 -1.03 -4.30 6.44
C LEU A 77 -2.26 -3.46 6.07
N ALA A 78 -3.13 -3.98 5.19
CA ALA A 78 -4.32 -3.26 4.77
C ALA A 78 -5.27 -2.96 5.94
N ARG A 79 -5.43 -3.89 6.90
CA ARG A 79 -6.18 -3.67 8.15
C ARG A 79 -5.56 -2.61 9.04
N ASN A 80 -4.24 -2.64 9.21
CA ASN A 80 -3.51 -1.63 10.00
C ASN A 80 -3.64 -0.23 9.39
N GLU A 81 -3.61 -0.11 8.07
CA GLU A 81 -3.83 1.17 7.40
C GLU A 81 -5.30 1.63 7.48
N ILE A 82 -6.28 0.72 7.49
CA ILE A 82 -7.68 1.06 7.78
C ILE A 82 -7.81 1.65 9.19
N LEU A 83 -7.18 1.02 10.19
CA LEU A 83 -7.16 1.51 11.57
C LEU A 83 -6.58 2.93 11.67
N ARG A 84 -5.41 3.15 11.05
CA ARG A 84 -4.76 4.47 11.02
C ARG A 84 -5.61 5.52 10.29
N ALA A 85 -6.27 5.13 9.21
CA ALA A 85 -7.17 6.02 8.48
C ALA A 85 -8.37 6.43 9.34
N LEU A 86 -9.00 5.48 10.04
CA LEU A 86 -10.11 5.75 10.96
C LEU A 86 -9.70 6.64 12.13
N ASP A 87 -8.55 6.39 12.75
CA ASP A 87 -8.01 7.22 13.84
C ASP A 87 -7.79 8.69 13.43
N LYS A 88 -7.42 8.91 12.17
CA LYS A 88 -7.24 10.24 11.56
C LYS A 88 -8.54 10.85 11.01
N GLY A 89 -9.65 10.11 11.03
CA GLY A 89 -10.90 10.52 10.40
C GLY A 89 -10.92 10.45 8.87
N ASP A 90 -9.94 9.78 8.25
CA ASP A 90 -9.88 9.54 6.79
C ASP A 90 -10.78 8.34 6.42
N ILE A 91 -12.08 8.59 6.41
CA ILE A 91 -13.10 7.56 6.13
C ILE A 91 -13.01 7.07 4.67
N GLU A 92 -12.61 7.93 3.73
CA GLU A 92 -12.51 7.57 2.32
C GLU A 92 -11.39 6.56 2.07
N LEU A 93 -10.22 6.76 2.68
CA LEU A 93 -9.13 5.79 2.61
C LEU A 93 -9.52 4.45 3.25
N ALA A 94 -10.13 4.49 4.44
CA ALA A 94 -10.61 3.30 5.14
C ALA A 94 -11.60 2.49 4.30
N LEU A 95 -12.55 3.15 3.64
CA LEU A 95 -13.51 2.53 2.72
C LEU A 95 -12.81 1.90 1.52
N ARG A 96 -11.89 2.63 0.90
CA ARG A 96 -11.17 2.19 -0.30
C ARG A 96 -10.33 0.93 -0.04
N LEU A 97 -9.63 0.90 1.09
CA LEU A 97 -8.85 -0.27 1.53
C LEU A 97 -9.76 -1.47 1.83
N SER A 98 -10.86 -1.25 2.55
CA SER A 98 -11.83 -2.30 2.86
C SER A 98 -12.46 -2.91 1.60
N ASN A 99 -12.77 -2.07 0.60
CA ASN A 99 -13.29 -2.51 -0.69
C ASN A 99 -12.26 -3.37 -1.44
N GLY A 100 -10.99 -2.97 -1.42
CA GLY A 100 -9.91 -3.73 -2.04
C GLY A 100 -9.73 -5.12 -1.44
N ILE A 101 -9.75 -5.23 -0.10
CA ILE A 101 -9.71 -6.51 0.61
C ILE A 101 -10.90 -7.39 0.19
N GLY A 102 -12.11 -6.83 0.20
CA GLY A 102 -13.33 -7.57 -0.18
C GLY A 102 -13.23 -8.16 -1.59
N TYR A 103 -12.81 -7.34 -2.56
CA TYR A 103 -12.65 -7.76 -3.95
C TYR A 103 -11.64 -8.91 -4.10
N ALA A 104 -10.44 -8.79 -3.50
CA ALA A 104 -9.42 -9.83 -3.59
C ALA A 104 -9.78 -11.14 -2.87
N GLN A 105 -10.63 -11.06 -1.84
CA GLN A 105 -11.18 -12.24 -1.17
C GLN A 105 -12.38 -12.86 -1.92
N GLY A 106 -12.72 -12.36 -3.11
CA GLY A 106 -13.86 -12.84 -3.89
C GLY A 106 -15.21 -12.53 -3.24
N LYS A 107 -15.26 -11.58 -2.30
CA LYS A 107 -16.49 -11.14 -1.65
C LYS A 107 -17.13 -10.07 -2.52
N SER A 108 -18.35 -10.34 -2.98
CA SER A 108 -19.14 -9.38 -3.77
C SER A 108 -19.66 -8.21 -2.94
N ASP A 109 -19.75 -8.37 -1.61
CA ASP A 109 -20.27 -7.36 -0.71
C ASP A 109 -19.14 -6.65 0.07
N ALA A 110 -18.60 -5.62 -0.59
CA ALA A 110 -17.60 -4.73 -0.04
C ALA A 110 -18.12 -3.97 1.21
N ILE A 111 -19.44 -3.75 1.29
CA ILE A 111 -20.10 -3.09 2.43
C ILE A 111 -20.12 -4.03 3.64
N ALA A 112 -20.34 -5.33 3.45
CA ALA A 112 -20.23 -6.31 4.54
C ALA A 112 -18.79 -6.40 5.09
N THR A 113 -17.78 -6.31 4.20
CA THR A 113 -16.37 -6.30 4.60
C THR A 113 -16.02 -5.02 5.36
N PHE A 114 -16.42 -3.85 4.85
CA PHE A 114 -16.26 -2.58 5.54
C PHE A 114 -16.97 -2.55 6.90
N LYS A 115 -18.23 -3.01 6.97
CA LYS A 115 -18.97 -3.12 8.23
C LYS A 115 -18.29 -4.05 9.22
N GLY A 116 -17.76 -5.18 8.76
CA GLY A 116 -17.00 -6.11 9.60
C GLY A 116 -15.74 -5.47 10.18
N VAL A 117 -14.92 -4.84 9.34
CA VAL A 117 -13.70 -4.16 9.80
C VAL A 117 -14.05 -3.00 10.73
N VAL A 118 -14.99 -2.12 10.36
CA VAL A 118 -15.41 -1.03 11.24
C VAL A 118 -15.97 -1.56 12.56
N GLN A 119 -16.73 -2.65 12.57
CA GLN A 119 -17.23 -3.27 13.79
C GLN A 119 -16.10 -3.85 14.65
N GLU A 120 -15.13 -4.55 14.07
CA GLU A 120 -13.94 -5.06 14.78
C GLU A 120 -13.11 -3.93 15.40
N VAL A 121 -13.02 -2.79 14.71
CA VAL A 121 -12.24 -1.63 15.13
C VAL A 121 -12.97 -0.76 16.16
N MET A 122 -14.27 -0.53 15.96
CA MET A 122 -15.09 0.37 16.78
C MET A 122 -15.71 -0.31 17.99
N THR A 123 -15.67 -1.64 18.08
CA THR A 123 -16.05 -2.32 19.32
C THR A 123 -14.99 -1.97 20.35
N PRO A 124 -15.32 -1.21 21.41
CA PRO A 124 -14.34 -0.94 22.46
C PRO A 124 -13.85 -2.29 22.98
N LEU A 125 -12.53 -2.48 23.03
CA LEU A 125 -11.91 -3.62 23.70
C LEU A 125 -12.61 -3.78 25.04
N GLN A 126 -13.53 -4.73 25.16
CA GLN A 126 -14.15 -5.01 26.44
C GLN A 126 -12.98 -5.41 27.35
N PRO A 127 -12.72 -4.70 28.45
CA PRO A 127 -11.70 -5.13 29.37
C PRO A 127 -12.09 -6.54 29.81
N TYR A 128 -11.22 -7.52 29.55
CA TYR A 128 -11.33 -8.86 30.12
C TYR A 128 -11.44 -8.68 31.64
N SER A 129 -12.68 -8.76 32.13
CA SER A 129 -12.97 -8.73 33.55
C SER A 129 -12.69 -10.14 34.06
N ARG A 130 -11.57 -10.29 34.78
CA ARG A 130 -11.35 -11.41 35.69
C ARG A 130 -11.71 -10.98 37.10
#